data_AF-A0A3D3RRU0-F1
#
_entry.id   AF-A0A3D3RRU0-F1
#
_cell.length_a   1.000
_cell.length_b   1.000
_cell.length_c   1.000
_cell.angle_alpha   90.00
_cell.angle_beta   90.00
_cell.angle_gamma   90.00
#
_symmetry.space_group_name_H-M   'P 1'
#
loop_
_entity.id
_entity.type
_entity.pdbx_description
1 polymer ?
#
loop_
_entity_poly.entity_id
_entity_poly.type
_entity_poly.pdbx_seq_one_letter_code
_entity_poly.pdbx_strand_id
1 'polypeptide(L)'
;MLDIKGWLKREFFQSLEITPYYQPIIDLYNSQVVGYEALSRFLLKGEILPPSKVFRMAEEIGVWGELDMICRERSVLIFPKGLNSLLFLNVSPSYLTSEYFGKNKTLELVESAGLRPEFVVLELSEVERVKDVELLKRAIGHYKSLGFLVGIDDIGTGYNSLQLLLELDGHLDFVKFPRELVSGVSRSKIKYQLLKVLTEVSLQMGIRPIYEGVEQEEDVKTLYYELKAHLFQGFYFAKPMPATEIVNFEPSIDLRLREEEDYIQGEVPLVIKLEPREKFHRLLELLENSQKRYFLLDTGLKRFLIDFWKLKYSLNQKLRDLYYYKDLKTVIERLPHLFMDLDSLPYISPEAFKIKSLLEELLSSKYDFLLIKKGQEVQILEKQHLLDLFYKELSKELLDKNPLTQLPGNRAIGEKIEELSKRGEDFYVCYLDLDNFKAFNDAYGFYLGDQMIKKVGLFLSLFEKEDPNKRFVGHIGGDDFIILLWGEDVSKLVEELLYLIKNLQKELLAFYSQEDRERGYFVG
;
A
#
# COMPACT_ATOMS: atom_id res chain seq x y z
N MET A 1 21.09 -38.60 -39.08
CA MET A 1 20.97 -38.65 -37.61
C MET A 1 19.52 -38.32 -37.30
N LEU A 2 18.76 -39.20 -36.63
CA LEU A 2 17.40 -38.87 -36.21
C LEU A 2 17.48 -37.68 -35.24
N ASP A 3 16.72 -36.62 -35.52
CA ASP A 3 16.60 -35.47 -34.62
C ASP A 3 15.73 -35.84 -33.42
N ILE A 4 16.33 -36.59 -32.49
CA ILE A 4 15.67 -37.08 -31.28
C ILE A 4 15.20 -35.89 -30.43
N LYS A 5 15.96 -34.79 -30.38
CA LYS A 5 15.60 -33.58 -29.62
C LYS A 5 14.38 -32.88 -30.23
N GLY A 6 14.35 -32.67 -31.54
CA GLY A 6 13.20 -32.08 -32.22
C GLY A 6 11.95 -32.96 -32.17
N TRP A 7 12.10 -34.30 -32.18
CA TRP A 7 10.99 -35.21 -31.93
C TRP A 7 10.45 -35.10 -30.49
N LEU A 8 11.33 -35.18 -29.47
CA LEU A 8 10.93 -35.03 -28.06
C LEU A 8 10.22 -33.70 -27.80
N LYS A 9 10.70 -32.60 -28.39
CA LYS A 9 10.06 -31.28 -28.30
C LYS A 9 8.64 -31.28 -28.87
N ARG A 10 8.43 -31.85 -30.06
CA ARG A 10 7.11 -31.92 -30.69
C ARG A 10 6.14 -32.76 -29.86
N GLU A 11 6.56 -33.95 -29.44
CA GLU A 11 5.74 -34.84 -28.61
C GLU A 11 5.37 -34.19 -27.27
N PHE A 12 6.30 -33.46 -26.66
CA PHE A 12 6.08 -32.75 -25.40
C PHE A 12 4.92 -31.75 -25.51
N PHE A 13 4.96 -30.85 -26.50
CA PHE A 13 3.91 -29.83 -26.66
C PHE A 13 2.61 -30.37 -27.26
N GLN A 14 2.64 -31.42 -28.09
CA GLN A 14 1.42 -32.04 -28.62
C GLN A 14 0.63 -32.82 -27.55
N SER A 15 1.34 -33.41 -26.59
CA SER A 15 0.71 -34.20 -25.53
C SER A 15 0.25 -33.38 -24.33
N LEU A 16 0.77 -32.15 -24.19
CA LEU A 16 0.58 -31.30 -23.01
C LEU A 16 -0.47 -30.23 -23.28
N GLU A 17 -1.57 -30.29 -22.54
CA GLU A 17 -2.56 -29.24 -22.51
C GLU A 17 -2.19 -28.22 -21.42
N ILE A 18 -2.21 -26.93 -21.78
CA ILE A 18 -1.79 -25.82 -20.92
C ILE A 18 -2.97 -24.85 -20.79
N THR A 19 -3.57 -24.75 -19.61
CA THR A 19 -4.74 -23.88 -19.41
C THR A 19 -4.45 -22.89 -18.29
N PRO A 20 -4.58 -21.57 -18.53
CA PRO A 20 -4.37 -20.59 -17.48
C PRO A 20 -5.57 -20.57 -16.53
N TYR A 21 -5.27 -20.51 -15.25
CA TYR A 21 -6.21 -20.19 -14.20
C TYR A 21 -5.79 -18.85 -13.60
N TYR A 22 -6.75 -18.08 -13.13
CA TYR A 22 -6.57 -16.72 -12.66
C TYR A 22 -6.92 -16.66 -11.18
N GLN A 23 -5.96 -16.29 -10.33
CA GLN A 23 -6.20 -16.14 -8.91
C GLN A 23 -6.34 -14.66 -8.56
N PRO A 24 -7.45 -14.22 -7.95
CA PRO A 24 -7.68 -12.81 -7.67
C PRO A 24 -6.76 -12.31 -6.55
N ILE A 25 -6.29 -11.08 -6.72
CA ILE A 25 -5.60 -10.29 -5.71
C ILE A 25 -6.58 -9.22 -5.22
N ILE A 26 -6.93 -9.32 -3.94
CA ILE A 26 -7.98 -8.53 -3.30
C ILE A 26 -7.36 -7.33 -2.59
N ASP A 27 -7.86 -6.15 -2.88
CA ASP A 27 -7.67 -4.98 -2.02
C ASP A 27 -8.78 -4.97 -0.98
N LEU A 28 -8.43 -5.35 0.24
CA LEU A 28 -9.40 -5.39 1.35
C LEU A 28 -9.87 -3.99 1.74
N TYR A 29 -9.00 -2.99 1.64
CA TYR A 29 -9.32 -1.61 2.03
C TYR A 29 -10.41 -1.04 1.12
N ASN A 30 -10.21 -1.13 -0.20
CA ASN A 30 -11.21 -0.69 -1.19
C ASN A 30 -12.28 -1.75 -1.49
N SER A 31 -12.14 -2.96 -0.95
CA SER A 31 -13.04 -4.11 -1.15
C SER A 31 -13.32 -4.40 -2.62
N GLN A 32 -12.25 -4.47 -3.39
CA GLN A 32 -12.30 -4.71 -4.82
C GLN A 32 -11.20 -5.69 -5.23
N VAL A 33 -11.36 -6.30 -6.40
CA VAL A 33 -10.28 -7.06 -7.02
C VAL A 33 -9.36 -6.07 -7.74
N VAL A 34 -8.09 -6.05 -7.36
CA VAL A 34 -7.09 -5.20 -8.02
C VAL A 34 -6.56 -5.86 -9.29
N GLY A 35 -6.43 -7.17 -9.28
CA GLY A 35 -5.90 -7.92 -10.40
C GLY A 35 -6.00 -9.41 -10.23
N TYR A 36 -5.50 -10.13 -11.22
CA TYR A 36 -5.47 -11.58 -11.23
C TYR A 36 -4.10 -12.08 -11.63
N GLU A 37 -3.58 -13.03 -10.87
CA GLU A 37 -2.37 -13.75 -11.24
C GLU A 37 -2.70 -14.94 -12.15
N ALA A 38 -2.04 -14.98 -13.30
CA ALA A 38 -2.19 -16.08 -14.25
C ALA A 38 -1.26 -17.24 -13.90
N LEU A 39 -1.87 -18.34 -13.47
CA LEU A 39 -1.23 -19.57 -13.05
C LEU A 39 -1.52 -20.67 -14.06
N SER A 40 -0.47 -21.15 -14.74
CA SER A 40 -0.62 -22.25 -15.70
C SER A 40 -0.98 -23.57 -15.02
N ARG A 41 -1.95 -24.29 -15.61
CA ARG A 41 -2.30 -25.67 -15.26
C ARG A 41 -1.96 -26.58 -16.42
N PHE A 42 -1.35 -27.71 -16.11
CA PHE A 42 -0.85 -28.66 -17.08
C PHE A 42 -1.66 -29.95 -16.99
N LEU A 43 -2.17 -30.41 -18.12
CA LEU A 43 -2.80 -31.73 -18.23
C LEU A 43 -2.06 -32.58 -19.25
N LEU A 44 -1.79 -33.83 -18.88
CA LEU A 44 -1.24 -34.85 -19.77
C LEU A 44 -2.24 -35.99 -19.84
N LYS A 45 -2.89 -36.17 -21.00
CA LYS A 45 -3.93 -37.20 -21.21
C LYS A 45 -5.05 -37.17 -20.16
N GLY A 46 -5.42 -35.98 -19.69
CA GLY A 46 -6.45 -35.76 -18.67
C GLY A 46 -5.97 -35.81 -17.23
N GLU A 47 -4.70 -36.14 -16.96
CA GLU A 47 -4.12 -36.09 -15.61
C GLU A 47 -3.47 -34.73 -15.33
N ILE A 48 -3.76 -34.14 -14.17
CA ILE A 48 -3.18 -32.87 -13.73
C ILE A 48 -1.71 -33.08 -13.32
N LEU A 49 -0.82 -32.28 -13.90
CA LEU A 49 0.60 -32.27 -13.56
C LEU A 49 0.98 -31.02 -12.76
N PRO A 50 1.78 -31.15 -11.68
CA PRO A 50 2.34 -30.01 -10.97
C PRO A 50 3.26 -29.18 -11.89
N PRO A 51 3.15 -27.83 -11.90
CA PRO A 51 4.04 -26.97 -12.70
C PRO A 51 5.53 -27.27 -12.51
N SER A 52 5.98 -27.45 -11.28
CA SER A 52 7.39 -27.75 -10.95
C SER A 52 7.93 -29.01 -11.64
N LYS A 53 7.08 -30.03 -11.85
CA LYS A 53 7.45 -31.25 -12.56
C LYS A 53 7.58 -30.99 -14.07
N VAL A 54 6.66 -30.23 -14.64
CA VAL A 54 6.63 -29.91 -16.07
C VAL A 54 7.82 -29.01 -16.45
N PHE A 55 8.10 -27.97 -15.67
CA PHE A 55 9.24 -27.09 -15.92
C PHE A 55 10.58 -27.79 -15.75
N ARG A 56 10.72 -28.74 -14.80
CA ARG A 56 11.92 -29.59 -14.70
C ARG A 56 12.12 -30.45 -15.95
N MET A 57 11.05 -31.07 -16.46
CA MET A 57 11.11 -31.84 -17.69
C MET A 57 11.46 -30.95 -18.90
N ALA A 58 10.92 -29.73 -18.95
CA ALA A 58 11.23 -28.76 -19.99
C ALA A 58 12.70 -28.32 -19.94
N GLU A 59 13.29 -28.17 -18.75
CA GLU A 59 14.71 -27.91 -18.56
C GLU A 59 15.58 -29.06 -19.08
N GLU A 60 15.24 -30.31 -18.72
CA GLU A 60 15.96 -31.52 -19.17
C GLU A 60 15.95 -31.69 -20.70
N ILE A 61 14.86 -31.28 -21.37
CA ILE A 61 14.70 -31.36 -22.82
C ILE A 61 15.23 -30.10 -23.53
N GLY A 62 15.51 -29.01 -22.79
CA GLY A 62 16.01 -27.74 -23.32
C GLY A 62 14.94 -26.86 -23.98
N VAL A 63 13.68 -26.97 -23.54
CA VAL A 63 12.52 -26.24 -24.07
C VAL A 63 11.87 -25.31 -23.04
N TRP A 64 12.58 -25.03 -21.94
CA TRP A 64 12.09 -24.23 -20.82
C TRP A 64 11.54 -22.86 -21.26
N GLY A 65 12.32 -22.09 -22.04
CA GLY A 65 11.91 -20.75 -22.47
C GLY A 65 10.73 -20.74 -23.44
N GLU A 66 10.53 -21.82 -24.18
CA GLU A 66 9.41 -21.97 -25.10
C GLU A 66 8.14 -22.34 -24.34
N LEU A 67 8.26 -23.19 -23.32
CA LEU A 67 7.17 -23.49 -22.41
C LEU A 67 6.73 -22.23 -21.65
N ASP A 68 7.66 -21.44 -21.11
CA ASP A 68 7.37 -20.18 -20.43
C ASP A 68 6.62 -19.20 -21.35
N MET A 69 7.08 -19.06 -22.60
CA MET A 69 6.42 -18.21 -23.59
C MET A 69 5.00 -18.69 -23.93
N ILE A 70 4.78 -20.00 -24.11
CA ILE A 70 3.46 -20.56 -24.39
C ILE A 70 2.51 -20.35 -23.20
N CYS A 71 3.00 -20.54 -21.97
CA CYS A 71 2.24 -20.24 -20.76
C CYS A 71 1.80 -18.77 -20.73
N ARG A 72 2.72 -17.85 -20.98
CA ARG A 72 2.46 -16.40 -21.02
C ARG A 72 1.48 -16.02 -22.13
N GLU A 73 1.67 -16.55 -23.33
CA GLU A 73 0.79 -16.35 -24.48
C GLU A 73 -0.64 -16.79 -24.17
N ARG A 74 -0.82 -18.00 -23.63
CA ARG A 74 -2.16 -18.47 -23.25
C ARG A 74 -2.77 -17.62 -22.14
N SER A 75 -1.99 -17.25 -21.12
CA SER A 75 -2.43 -16.37 -20.04
C SER A 75 -2.94 -15.02 -20.53
N VAL A 76 -2.30 -14.43 -21.54
CA VAL A 76 -2.72 -13.15 -22.13
C VAL A 76 -3.93 -13.32 -23.06
N LEU A 77 -3.90 -14.30 -23.97
CA LEU A 77 -4.95 -14.48 -24.98
C LEU A 77 -6.31 -14.90 -24.40
N ILE A 78 -6.29 -15.68 -23.31
CA ILE A 78 -7.51 -16.20 -22.66
C ILE A 78 -8.06 -15.21 -21.61
N PHE A 79 -7.26 -14.22 -21.19
CA PHE A 79 -7.70 -13.24 -20.20
C PHE A 79 -8.89 -12.41 -20.74
N PRO A 80 -9.98 -12.25 -19.98
CA PRO A 80 -11.14 -11.50 -20.43
C PRO A 80 -10.82 -10.03 -20.71
N LYS A 81 -11.24 -9.55 -21.87
CA LYS A 81 -11.05 -8.16 -22.29
C LYS A 81 -12.07 -7.25 -21.61
N GLY A 82 -11.66 -6.02 -21.30
CA GLY A 82 -12.54 -5.00 -20.72
C GLY A 82 -12.68 -5.07 -19.20
N LEU A 83 -11.96 -5.98 -18.52
CA LEU A 83 -11.82 -5.93 -17.06
C LEU A 83 -10.93 -4.75 -16.67
N ASN A 84 -11.36 -3.94 -15.71
CA ASN A 84 -10.56 -2.87 -15.12
C ASN A 84 -9.69 -3.43 -13.98
N SER A 85 -8.91 -4.47 -14.28
CA SER A 85 -8.10 -5.21 -13.31
C SER A 85 -6.73 -5.52 -13.92
N LEU A 86 -5.70 -5.56 -13.07
CA LEU A 86 -4.34 -5.89 -13.49
C LEU A 86 -4.21 -7.39 -13.83
N LEU A 87 -3.41 -7.73 -14.83
CA LEU A 87 -3.01 -9.09 -15.13
C LEU A 87 -1.56 -9.32 -14.69
N PHE A 88 -1.34 -10.19 -13.72
CA PHE A 88 -0.01 -10.56 -13.25
C PHE A 88 0.49 -11.79 -14.01
N LEU A 89 1.69 -11.68 -14.59
CA LEU A 89 2.32 -12.70 -15.43
C LEU A 89 3.71 -13.03 -14.89
N ASN A 90 3.95 -14.32 -14.65
CA ASN A 90 5.25 -14.83 -14.30
C ASN A 90 6.23 -14.73 -15.48
N VAL A 91 7.44 -14.22 -15.22
CA VAL A 91 8.52 -14.02 -16.20
C VAL A 91 9.86 -14.41 -15.59
N SER A 92 10.64 -15.24 -16.30
CA SER A 92 12.04 -15.48 -15.90
C SER A 92 12.97 -14.33 -16.32
N PRO A 93 13.86 -13.85 -15.42
CA PRO A 93 14.91 -12.89 -15.77
C PRO A 93 15.89 -13.39 -16.84
N SER A 94 16.10 -14.72 -16.92
CA SER A 94 17.02 -15.33 -17.89
C SER A 94 16.59 -15.13 -19.35
N TYR A 95 15.33 -14.75 -19.57
CA TYR A 95 14.78 -14.47 -20.88
C TYR A 95 15.52 -13.34 -21.63
N LEU A 96 16.09 -12.38 -20.89
CA LEU A 96 16.77 -11.21 -21.46
C LEU A 96 18.17 -11.49 -22.01
N THR A 97 18.78 -12.60 -21.60
CA THR A 97 20.09 -13.03 -22.12
C THR A 97 19.95 -14.10 -23.20
N SER A 98 18.74 -14.61 -23.45
CA SER A 98 18.53 -15.64 -24.45
C SER A 98 18.58 -15.07 -25.87
N GLU A 99 19.36 -15.72 -26.75
CA GLU A 99 19.43 -15.38 -28.19
C GLU A 99 18.10 -15.64 -28.94
N TYR A 100 17.13 -16.29 -28.29
CA TYR A 100 15.94 -16.86 -28.91
C TYR A 100 14.72 -15.93 -28.95
N PHE A 101 14.75 -14.79 -28.23
CA PHE A 101 13.56 -13.98 -28.07
C PHE A 101 13.86 -12.48 -28.15
N GLY A 102 13.35 -11.86 -29.23
CA GLY A 102 13.52 -10.44 -29.52
C GLY A 102 13.02 -9.54 -28.39
N LYS A 103 13.64 -8.37 -28.28
CA LYS A 103 13.53 -7.44 -27.15
C LYS A 103 12.09 -7.07 -26.73
N ASN A 104 11.06 -7.23 -27.57
CA ASN A 104 9.71 -6.72 -27.26
C ASN A 104 8.56 -7.74 -27.44
N LYS A 105 8.83 -9.05 -27.55
CA LYS A 105 7.75 -10.02 -27.85
C LYS A 105 6.60 -10.04 -26.83
N THR A 106 6.88 -9.80 -25.55
CA THR A 106 5.83 -9.69 -24.53
C THR A 106 4.92 -8.50 -24.79
N LEU A 107 5.48 -7.35 -25.20
CA LEU A 107 4.72 -6.17 -25.58
C LEU A 107 3.85 -6.47 -26.81
N GLU A 108 4.43 -7.03 -27.87
CA GLU A 108 3.71 -7.41 -29.09
C GLU A 108 2.53 -8.36 -28.78
N LEU A 109 2.73 -9.34 -27.90
CA LEU A 109 1.69 -10.26 -27.43
C LEU A 109 0.56 -9.52 -26.70
N VAL A 110 0.89 -8.65 -25.75
CA VAL A 110 -0.08 -7.89 -24.94
C VAL A 110 -0.88 -6.93 -25.82
N GLU A 111 -0.21 -6.19 -26.70
CA GLU A 111 -0.85 -5.26 -27.63
C GLU A 111 -1.73 -5.98 -28.66
N SER A 112 -1.25 -7.09 -29.24
CA SER A 112 -2.04 -7.88 -30.21
C SER A 112 -3.26 -8.55 -29.58
N ALA A 113 -3.21 -8.85 -28.28
CA ALA A 113 -4.37 -9.30 -27.52
C ALA A 113 -5.37 -8.17 -27.19
N GLY A 114 -5.00 -6.90 -27.39
CA GLY A 114 -5.80 -5.73 -27.06
C GLY A 114 -5.74 -5.32 -25.59
N LEU A 115 -4.69 -5.74 -24.88
CA LEU A 115 -4.38 -5.27 -23.54
C LEU A 115 -3.38 -4.12 -23.60
N ARG A 116 -3.33 -3.31 -22.55
CA ARG A 116 -2.33 -2.24 -22.40
C ARG A 116 -1.24 -2.67 -21.43
N PRO A 117 0.05 -2.36 -21.69
CA PRO A 117 1.14 -2.77 -20.81
C PRO A 117 1.00 -2.19 -19.41
N GLU A 118 0.41 -1.00 -19.24
CA GLU A 118 0.13 -0.42 -17.90
C GLU A 118 -0.82 -1.26 -17.04
N PHE A 119 -1.58 -2.18 -17.63
CA PHE A 119 -2.50 -3.10 -16.95
C PHE A 119 -1.91 -4.49 -16.76
N VAL A 120 -0.64 -4.68 -17.11
CA VAL A 120 0.06 -5.97 -16.99
C VAL A 120 1.23 -5.80 -16.04
N VAL A 121 1.27 -6.66 -15.02
CA VAL A 121 2.36 -6.74 -14.05
C VAL A 121 3.22 -7.94 -14.41
N LEU A 122 4.52 -7.73 -14.63
CA LEU A 122 5.46 -8.81 -14.84
C LEU A 122 6.12 -9.17 -13.51
N GLU A 123 5.89 -10.41 -13.05
CA GLU A 123 6.43 -10.96 -11.82
C GLU A 123 7.75 -11.67 -12.12
N LEU A 124 8.84 -11.16 -11.56
CA LEU A 124 10.18 -11.71 -11.68
C LEU A 124 10.50 -12.51 -10.42
N SER A 125 10.81 -13.80 -10.55
CA SER A 125 11.12 -14.64 -9.38
C SER A 125 12.52 -14.38 -8.80
N GLU A 126 12.64 -14.40 -7.47
CA GLU A 126 13.94 -14.35 -6.76
C GLU A 126 14.79 -15.62 -7.04
N VAL A 127 14.12 -16.77 -7.25
CA VAL A 127 14.70 -18.12 -7.07
C VAL A 127 15.49 -18.64 -8.28
N GLU A 128 15.43 -17.99 -9.44
CA GLU A 128 16.30 -18.35 -10.56
C GLU A 128 17.67 -17.69 -10.46
N ARG A 129 18.52 -18.18 -9.55
CA ARG A 129 19.99 -18.04 -9.60
C ARG A 129 20.46 -16.67 -10.10
N VAL A 130 19.90 -15.58 -9.59
CA VAL A 130 20.39 -14.24 -9.88
C VAL A 130 21.67 -14.07 -9.06
N LYS A 131 22.76 -14.67 -9.54
CA LYS A 131 24.13 -14.27 -9.16
C LYS A 131 24.45 -12.85 -9.65
N ASP A 132 23.52 -12.24 -10.40
CA ASP A 132 23.70 -10.99 -11.11
C ASP A 132 22.49 -10.08 -10.92
N VAL A 133 22.42 -9.39 -9.79
CA VAL A 133 21.37 -8.38 -9.51
C VAL A 133 21.30 -7.34 -10.65
N GLU A 134 22.39 -7.11 -11.38
CA GLU A 134 22.41 -6.23 -12.54
C GLU A 134 21.62 -6.79 -13.73
N LEU A 135 21.50 -8.11 -13.89
CA LEU A 135 20.58 -8.69 -14.86
C LEU A 135 19.12 -8.39 -14.48
N LEU A 136 18.77 -8.54 -13.20
CA LEU A 136 17.44 -8.25 -12.70
C LEU A 136 17.08 -6.76 -12.83
N LYS A 137 17.99 -5.86 -12.47
CA LYS A 137 17.80 -4.41 -12.68
C LYS A 137 17.61 -4.06 -14.16
N ARG A 138 18.42 -4.65 -15.05
CA ARG A 138 18.25 -4.48 -16.50
C ARG A 138 16.89 -5.00 -16.98
N ALA A 139 16.41 -6.11 -16.41
CA ALA A 139 15.09 -6.64 -16.70
C ALA A 139 13.98 -5.67 -16.34
N ILE A 140 14.00 -5.22 -15.10
CA ILE A 140 13.02 -4.30 -14.56
C ILE A 140 13.02 -3.01 -15.37
N GLY A 141 14.20 -2.39 -15.58
CA GLY A 141 14.32 -1.16 -16.35
C GLY A 141 13.84 -1.31 -17.80
N HIS A 142 14.13 -2.45 -18.44
CA HIS A 142 13.64 -2.75 -19.78
C HIS A 142 12.10 -2.84 -19.83
N TYR A 143 11.47 -3.63 -18.96
CA TYR A 143 10.02 -3.78 -18.98
C TYR A 143 9.28 -2.50 -18.56
N LYS A 144 9.81 -1.77 -17.58
CA LYS A 144 9.32 -0.43 -17.22
C LYS A 144 9.37 0.53 -18.40
N SER A 145 10.45 0.50 -19.20
CA SER A 145 10.56 1.35 -20.40
C SER A 145 9.55 1.02 -21.49
N LEU A 146 8.94 -0.18 -21.44
CA LEU A 146 7.85 -0.59 -22.33
C LEU A 146 6.46 -0.32 -21.74
N GLY A 147 6.36 0.32 -20.57
CA GLY A 147 5.10 0.68 -19.91
C GLY A 147 4.51 -0.39 -18.99
N PHE A 148 5.19 -1.53 -18.80
CA PHE A 148 4.74 -2.56 -17.86
C PHE A 148 4.90 -2.14 -16.41
N LEU A 149 4.01 -2.61 -15.57
CA LEU A 149 4.25 -2.69 -14.14
C LEU A 149 5.15 -3.90 -13.84
N VAL A 150 5.97 -3.80 -12.81
CA VAL A 150 6.92 -4.85 -12.45
C VAL A 150 6.80 -5.20 -10.98
N GLY A 151 6.69 -6.50 -10.71
CA GLY A 151 6.69 -7.08 -9.39
C GLY A 151 7.85 -8.05 -9.21
N ILE A 152 8.22 -8.28 -7.96
CA ILE A 152 9.14 -9.35 -7.59
C ILE A 152 8.42 -10.39 -6.74
N ASP A 153 8.65 -11.66 -7.08
CA ASP A 153 7.99 -12.81 -6.47
C ASP A 153 8.92 -13.51 -5.46
N ASP A 154 8.31 -14.19 -4.47
CA ASP A 154 8.96 -15.00 -3.44
C ASP A 154 9.97 -14.29 -2.50
N ILE A 155 9.87 -12.95 -2.33
CA ILE A 155 10.75 -12.22 -1.41
C ILE A 155 10.59 -12.72 0.03
N GLY A 156 11.70 -13.15 0.63
CA GLY A 156 11.78 -13.61 2.02
C GLY A 156 12.18 -15.08 2.18
N THR A 157 12.35 -15.81 1.08
CA THR A 157 12.82 -17.20 1.08
C THR A 157 14.35 -17.32 0.99
N GLY A 158 15.04 -16.25 0.56
CA GLY A 158 16.50 -16.15 0.46
C GLY A 158 17.18 -15.44 1.63
N TYR A 159 18.52 -15.56 1.73
CA TYR A 159 19.32 -14.97 2.82
C TYR A 159 19.45 -13.44 2.77
N ASN A 160 19.16 -12.78 1.64
CA ASN A 160 19.41 -11.33 1.41
C ASN A 160 18.19 -10.53 0.92
N SER A 161 16.96 -10.96 1.24
CA SER A 161 15.72 -10.36 0.75
C SER A 161 15.59 -8.84 1.00
N LEU A 162 16.00 -8.36 2.19
CA LEU A 162 16.01 -6.92 2.50
C LEU A 162 17.04 -6.16 1.67
N GLN A 163 18.24 -6.71 1.48
CA GLN A 163 19.28 -6.08 0.67
C GLN A 163 18.84 -6.00 -0.79
N LEU A 164 18.25 -7.07 -1.32
CA LEU A 164 17.71 -7.08 -2.68
C LEU A 164 16.62 -6.02 -2.84
N LEU A 165 15.68 -5.91 -1.90
CA LEU A 165 14.64 -4.90 -1.94
C LEU A 165 15.24 -3.49 -2.00
N LEU A 166 16.22 -3.17 -1.14
CA LEU A 166 16.92 -1.89 -1.13
C LEU A 166 17.69 -1.61 -2.43
N GLU A 167 18.29 -2.62 -3.05
CA GLU A 167 19.01 -2.48 -4.32
C GLU A 167 18.07 -2.24 -5.51
N LEU A 168 16.78 -2.54 -5.36
CA LEU A 168 15.74 -2.37 -6.38
C LEU A 168 14.85 -1.13 -6.13
N ASP A 169 15.28 -0.24 -5.24
CA ASP A 169 14.54 0.99 -4.91
C ASP A 169 14.23 1.84 -6.14
N GLY A 170 13.02 2.41 -6.17
CA GLY A 170 12.50 3.21 -7.29
C GLY A 170 12.19 2.42 -8.58
N HIS A 171 12.38 1.11 -8.61
CA HIS A 171 12.21 0.30 -9.82
C HIS A 171 11.04 -0.69 -9.78
N LEU A 172 10.44 -0.96 -8.62
CA LEU A 172 9.36 -1.93 -8.44
C LEU A 172 8.00 -1.28 -8.14
N ASP A 173 6.92 -1.88 -8.62
CA ASP A 173 5.54 -1.49 -8.27
C ASP A 173 4.95 -2.38 -7.17
N PHE A 174 5.36 -3.66 -7.18
CA PHE A 174 4.83 -4.69 -6.29
C PHE A 174 5.94 -5.57 -5.72
N VAL A 175 5.69 -6.09 -4.52
CA VAL A 175 6.45 -7.19 -3.93
C VAL A 175 5.47 -8.23 -3.40
N LYS A 176 5.72 -9.50 -3.67
CA LYS A 176 4.92 -10.59 -3.12
C LYS A 176 5.66 -11.24 -1.96
N PHE A 177 4.96 -11.38 -0.84
CA PHE A 177 5.43 -12.11 0.32
C PHE A 177 4.83 -13.50 0.32
N PRO A 178 5.65 -14.55 0.22
CA PRO A 178 5.18 -15.89 -0.05
C PRO A 178 4.50 -16.51 1.17
N ARG A 179 3.72 -17.55 0.92
CA ARG A 179 2.95 -18.29 1.93
C ARG A 179 3.79 -18.69 3.15
N GLU A 180 5.05 -19.09 2.96
CA GLU A 180 5.95 -19.53 4.01
C GLU A 180 6.16 -18.45 5.08
N LEU A 181 6.15 -17.18 4.66
CA LEU A 181 6.31 -16.03 5.52
C LEU A 181 4.97 -15.57 6.11
N VAL A 182 3.90 -15.62 5.32
CA VAL A 182 2.56 -15.11 5.67
C VAL A 182 1.75 -16.08 6.54
N SER A 183 1.77 -17.37 6.22
CA SER A 183 0.93 -18.37 6.89
C SER A 183 1.34 -18.57 8.36
N GLY A 184 0.38 -18.44 9.27
CA GLY A 184 0.59 -18.55 10.71
C GLY A 184 1.28 -17.34 11.34
N VAL A 185 1.29 -16.18 10.67
CA VAL A 185 1.87 -14.93 11.19
C VAL A 185 1.22 -14.50 12.51
N SER A 186 -0.10 -14.71 12.67
CA SER A 186 -0.85 -14.41 13.90
C SER A 186 -0.34 -15.17 15.13
N ARG A 187 0.36 -16.30 14.93
CA ARG A 187 0.86 -17.19 16.00
C ARG A 187 2.38 -17.16 16.15
N SER A 188 3.09 -16.49 15.24
CA SER A 188 4.56 -16.48 15.22
C SER A 188 5.11 -15.07 15.33
N LYS A 189 5.62 -14.73 16.52
CA LYS A 189 6.26 -13.44 16.77
C LYS A 189 7.42 -13.15 15.80
N ILE A 190 8.17 -14.18 15.40
CA ILE A 190 9.30 -14.02 14.48
C ILE A 190 8.80 -13.66 13.08
N LYS A 191 7.82 -14.40 12.55
CA LYS A 191 7.23 -14.10 11.23
C LYS A 191 6.59 -12.71 11.22
N TYR A 192 5.87 -12.37 12.28
CA TYR A 192 5.26 -11.05 12.43
C TYR A 192 6.29 -9.92 12.38
N GLN A 193 7.37 -9.99 13.17
CA GLN A 193 8.39 -8.94 13.19
C GLN A 193 9.12 -8.83 11.84
N LEU A 194 9.40 -9.95 11.19
CA LEU A 194 10.02 -9.96 9.87
C LEU A 194 9.11 -9.32 8.81
N LEU A 195 7.83 -9.73 8.76
CA LEU A 195 6.85 -9.14 7.85
C LEU A 195 6.61 -7.67 8.13
N LYS A 196 6.59 -7.25 9.40
CA LYS A 196 6.45 -5.85 9.78
C LYS A 196 7.56 -5.01 9.16
N VAL A 197 8.82 -5.41 9.35
CA VAL A 197 9.98 -4.69 8.79
C VAL A 197 9.92 -4.66 7.27
N LEU A 198 9.66 -5.81 6.63
CA LEU A 198 9.56 -5.88 5.17
C LEU A 198 8.44 -4.99 4.63
N THR A 199 7.27 -5.00 5.28
CA THR A 199 6.12 -4.16 4.93
C THR A 199 6.46 -2.68 5.04
N GLU A 200 7.04 -2.26 6.16
CA GLU A 200 7.42 -0.87 6.40
C GLU A 200 8.43 -0.37 5.36
N VAL A 201 9.45 -1.18 5.06
CA VAL A 201 10.47 -0.85 4.05
C VAL A 201 9.83 -0.74 2.66
N SER A 202 9.03 -1.73 2.25
CA SER A 202 8.35 -1.69 0.95
C SER A 202 7.47 -0.46 0.79
N LEU A 203 6.65 -0.12 1.79
CA LEU A 203 5.77 1.04 1.75
C LEU A 203 6.55 2.37 1.70
N GLN A 204 7.66 2.48 2.44
CA GLN A 204 8.52 3.67 2.39
C GLN A 204 9.15 3.89 1.02
N MET A 205 9.41 2.80 0.28
CA MET A 205 9.93 2.81 -1.09
C MET A 205 8.82 3.01 -2.15
N GLY A 206 7.56 3.14 -1.73
CA GLY A 206 6.41 3.22 -2.64
C GLY A 206 6.02 1.90 -3.32
N ILE A 207 6.60 0.77 -2.87
CA ILE A 207 6.33 -0.57 -3.39
C ILE A 207 5.11 -1.15 -2.66
N ARG A 208 4.15 -1.70 -3.40
CA ARG A 208 2.92 -2.27 -2.83
C ARG A 208 3.10 -3.74 -2.46
N PRO A 209 3.01 -4.12 -1.17
CA PRO A 209 3.13 -5.52 -0.79
C PRO A 209 1.85 -6.32 -1.03
N ILE A 210 2.00 -7.54 -1.53
CA ILE A 210 0.95 -8.54 -1.71
C ILE A 210 1.27 -9.72 -0.80
N TYR A 211 0.32 -10.09 0.07
CA TYR A 211 0.50 -11.18 1.03
C TYR A 211 -0.15 -12.45 0.50
N GLU A 212 0.66 -13.44 0.21
CA GLU A 212 0.21 -14.69 -0.42
C GLU A 212 -0.11 -15.80 0.56
N GLY A 213 -0.90 -16.77 0.08
CA GLY A 213 -1.19 -17.99 0.83
C GLY A 213 -1.98 -17.74 2.12
N VAL A 214 -2.75 -16.66 2.19
CA VAL A 214 -3.68 -16.44 3.31
C VAL A 214 -4.84 -17.42 3.24
N GLU A 215 -4.94 -18.25 4.28
CA GLU A 215 -5.97 -19.30 4.39
C GLU A 215 -6.78 -19.18 5.68
N GLN A 216 -6.30 -18.40 6.66
CA GLN A 216 -6.89 -18.25 7.98
C GLN A 216 -7.30 -16.80 8.22
N GLU A 217 -8.48 -16.58 8.79
CA GLU A 217 -9.02 -15.24 9.08
C GLU A 217 -8.14 -14.47 10.06
N GLU A 218 -7.55 -15.16 11.04
CA GLU A 218 -6.69 -14.52 12.05
C GLU A 218 -5.42 -13.93 11.43
N ASP A 219 -4.82 -14.63 10.45
CA ASP A 219 -3.65 -14.11 9.73
C ASP A 219 -4.03 -12.87 8.93
N VAL A 220 -5.18 -12.89 8.23
CA VAL A 220 -5.70 -11.72 7.50
C VAL A 220 -5.91 -10.54 8.45
N LYS A 221 -6.53 -10.76 9.61
CA LYS A 221 -6.77 -9.71 10.62
C LYS A 221 -5.46 -9.13 11.17
N THR A 222 -4.49 -9.97 11.55
CA THR A 222 -3.19 -9.50 12.02
C THR A 222 -2.50 -8.66 10.95
N LEU A 223 -2.44 -9.13 9.70
CA LEU A 223 -1.82 -8.39 8.60
C LEU A 223 -2.53 -7.06 8.32
N TYR A 224 -3.87 -7.07 8.23
CA TYR A 224 -4.66 -5.89 7.91
C TYR A 224 -4.62 -4.84 9.04
N TYR A 225 -4.93 -5.25 10.28
CA TYR A 225 -5.04 -4.31 11.39
C TYR A 225 -3.69 -3.89 11.95
N GLU A 226 -2.72 -4.79 12.06
CA GLU A 226 -1.45 -4.50 12.71
C GLU A 226 -0.37 -4.06 11.72
N LEU A 227 -0.27 -4.71 10.56
CA LEU A 227 0.75 -4.38 9.55
C LEU A 227 0.24 -3.43 8.46
N LYS A 228 -1.05 -3.06 8.48
CA LYS A 228 -1.69 -2.20 7.46
C LYS A 228 -1.55 -2.77 6.05
N ALA A 229 -1.54 -4.10 5.94
CA ALA A 229 -1.58 -4.80 4.67
C ALA A 229 -2.90 -4.53 3.94
N HIS A 230 -2.85 -4.24 2.64
CA HIS A 230 -4.05 -3.98 1.85
C HIS A 230 -4.32 -5.04 0.77
N LEU A 231 -3.27 -5.58 0.15
CA LEU A 231 -3.39 -6.50 -0.98
C LEU A 231 -3.15 -7.94 -0.54
N PHE A 232 -4.11 -8.82 -0.82
CA PHE A 232 -4.07 -10.20 -0.36
C PHE A 232 -4.37 -11.18 -1.48
N GLN A 233 -3.74 -12.34 -1.42
CA GLN A 233 -4.02 -13.45 -2.30
C GLN A 233 -3.98 -14.75 -1.50
N GLY A 234 -5.01 -15.57 -1.62
CA GLY A 234 -5.05 -16.85 -0.90
C GLY A 234 -6.42 -17.51 -0.90
N PHE A 235 -6.47 -18.78 -0.49
CA PHE A 235 -7.69 -19.59 -0.55
C PHE A 235 -8.77 -19.13 0.42
N TYR A 236 -8.44 -18.28 1.39
CA TYR A 236 -9.43 -17.60 2.21
C TYR A 236 -10.39 -16.77 1.35
N PHE A 237 -9.88 -16.12 0.29
CA PHE A 237 -10.69 -15.33 -0.63
C PHE A 237 -11.18 -16.16 -1.80
N ALA A 238 -10.25 -16.73 -2.56
CA ALA A 238 -10.57 -17.59 -3.69
C ALA A 238 -9.37 -18.44 -4.12
N LYS A 239 -9.69 -19.60 -4.66
CA LYS A 239 -8.74 -20.42 -5.40
C LYS A 239 -8.56 -19.86 -6.82
N PRO A 240 -7.45 -20.21 -7.51
CA PRO A 240 -7.31 -19.98 -8.93
C PRO A 240 -8.53 -20.54 -9.68
N MET A 241 -9.10 -19.78 -10.60
CA MET A 241 -10.32 -20.14 -11.34
C MET A 241 -10.17 -19.88 -12.85
N PRO A 242 -10.95 -20.54 -13.72
CA PRO A 242 -10.87 -20.30 -15.16
C PRO A 242 -11.35 -18.88 -15.54
N ALA A 243 -10.94 -18.40 -16.72
CA ALA A 243 -11.29 -17.07 -17.23
C ALA A 243 -12.80 -16.78 -17.27
N THR A 244 -13.63 -17.81 -17.43
CA THR A 244 -15.08 -17.68 -17.46
C THR A 244 -15.68 -17.29 -16.10
N GLU A 245 -15.00 -17.62 -15.00
CA GLU A 245 -15.49 -17.35 -13.65
C GLU A 245 -15.06 -15.98 -13.13
N ILE A 246 -13.92 -15.44 -13.59
CA ILE A 246 -13.42 -14.15 -13.09
C ILE A 246 -14.26 -12.94 -13.52
N VAL A 247 -15.01 -13.02 -14.63
CA VAL A 247 -15.78 -11.88 -15.17
C VAL A 247 -16.87 -11.39 -14.21
N ASN A 248 -17.43 -12.30 -13.42
CA ASN A 248 -18.49 -11.99 -12.44
C ASN A 248 -18.02 -12.29 -11.01
N PHE A 249 -16.71 -12.40 -10.79
CA PHE A 249 -16.20 -12.71 -9.48
C PHE A 249 -16.26 -11.46 -8.59
N GLU A 250 -17.14 -11.50 -7.60
CA GLU A 250 -17.14 -10.56 -6.49
C GLU A 250 -16.51 -11.24 -5.28
N PRO A 251 -15.51 -10.62 -4.64
CA PRO A 251 -14.90 -11.20 -3.47
C PRO A 251 -15.93 -11.23 -2.34
N SER A 252 -16.14 -12.42 -1.75
CA SER A 252 -16.92 -12.57 -0.52
C SER A 252 -16.11 -11.99 0.65
N ILE A 253 -16.11 -10.67 0.75
CA ILE A 253 -15.47 -9.93 1.83
C ILE A 253 -16.52 -9.87 2.95
N ASP A 254 -16.20 -10.44 4.11
CA ASP A 254 -17.06 -10.25 5.28
C ASP A 254 -17.03 -8.75 5.63
N LEU A 255 -18.08 -8.03 5.21
CA LEU A 255 -18.27 -6.60 5.40
C LEU A 255 -18.25 -6.21 6.89
N ARG A 256 -18.26 -7.18 7.82
CA ARG A 256 -17.95 -6.95 9.23
C ARG A 256 -16.57 -6.35 9.50
N LEU A 257 -15.63 -6.43 8.56
CA LEU A 257 -14.35 -5.69 8.63
C LEU A 257 -14.52 -4.18 8.30
N ARG A 258 -15.62 -3.80 7.64
CA ARG A 258 -16.01 -2.40 7.33
C ARG A 258 -17.07 -1.84 8.28
N GLU A 259 -17.95 -2.67 8.83
CA GLU A 259 -19.09 -2.27 9.67
C GLU A 259 -18.73 -1.92 11.13
N GLU A 260 -17.47 -1.99 11.54
CA GLU A 260 -17.01 -1.12 12.64
C GLU A 260 -16.79 0.30 12.09
N GLU A 261 -17.88 0.96 11.68
CA GLU A 261 -17.89 2.41 11.44
C GLU A 261 -17.39 3.13 12.70
N ASP A 262 -16.29 3.88 12.53
CA ASP A 262 -15.94 5.15 13.17
C ASP A 262 -16.06 5.31 14.70
N TYR A 263 -16.01 4.22 15.45
CA TYR A 263 -15.66 4.31 16.87
C TYR A 263 -14.16 4.07 17.01
N ILE A 264 -13.41 5.13 17.32
CA ILE A 264 -12.04 4.95 17.80
C ILE A 264 -12.13 4.17 19.12
N GLN A 265 -11.92 2.86 19.07
CA GLN A 265 -11.92 2.02 20.25
C GLN A 265 -10.66 2.31 21.07
N GLY A 266 -10.86 2.78 22.29
CA GLY A 266 -9.77 2.86 23.26
C GLY A 266 -9.43 1.46 23.79
N GLU A 267 -8.25 1.32 24.37
CA GLU A 267 -7.89 0.10 25.08
C GLU A 267 -8.74 -0.03 26.36
N VAL A 268 -9.37 -1.19 26.56
CA VAL A 268 -10.04 -1.51 27.82
C VAL A 268 -8.99 -1.90 28.87
N PRO A 269 -8.85 -1.15 29.99
CA PRO A 269 -7.90 -1.49 31.03
C PRO A 269 -8.33 -2.77 31.74
N LEU A 270 -7.36 -3.61 32.09
CA LEU A 270 -7.63 -4.82 32.86
C LEU A 270 -8.10 -4.45 34.27
N VAL A 271 -9.24 -5.00 34.69
CA VAL A 271 -9.77 -4.77 36.05
C VAL A 271 -9.11 -5.71 37.04
N ILE A 272 -8.43 -5.13 38.03
CA ILE A 272 -7.84 -5.83 39.16
C ILE A 272 -8.68 -5.53 40.40
N LYS A 273 -9.26 -6.57 41.01
CA LYS A 273 -10.01 -6.43 42.27
C LYS A 273 -9.11 -6.82 43.43
N LEU A 274 -8.77 -5.86 44.29
CA LEU A 274 -7.99 -6.10 45.51
C LEU A 274 -8.49 -5.23 46.65
N GLU A 275 -8.70 -5.81 47.83
CA GLU A 275 -9.11 -5.04 49.01
C GLU A 275 -7.97 -4.14 49.54
N PRO A 276 -8.28 -3.00 50.19
CA PRO A 276 -7.26 -2.09 50.71
C PRO A 276 -6.27 -2.71 51.72
N ARG A 277 -6.64 -3.84 52.33
CA ARG A 277 -5.84 -4.60 53.31
C ARG A 277 -4.87 -5.58 52.65
N GLU A 278 -5.03 -5.84 51.36
CA GLU A 278 -4.16 -6.77 50.65
C GLU A 278 -2.76 -6.18 50.45
N LYS A 279 -1.78 -7.07 50.30
CA LYS A 279 -0.38 -6.70 50.17
C LYS A 279 -0.08 -6.13 48.79
N PHE A 280 0.74 -5.09 48.75
CA PHE A 280 1.11 -4.40 47.52
C PHE A 280 1.83 -5.30 46.50
N HIS A 281 2.65 -6.25 46.95
CA HIS A 281 3.31 -7.18 46.02
C HIS A 281 2.32 -8.00 45.17
N ARG A 282 1.14 -8.32 45.70
CA ARG A 282 0.09 -9.03 44.94
C ARG A 282 -0.38 -8.20 43.74
N LEU A 283 -0.48 -6.89 43.89
CA LEU A 283 -0.78 -5.99 42.78
C LEU A 283 0.37 -6.00 41.77
N LEU A 284 1.64 -5.90 42.21
CA LEU A 284 2.79 -5.94 41.32
C LEU A 284 2.84 -7.24 40.49
N GLU A 285 2.60 -8.39 41.11
CA GLU A 285 2.55 -9.69 40.44
C GLU A 285 1.45 -9.73 39.36
N LEU A 286 0.26 -9.18 39.65
CA LEU A 286 -0.84 -9.12 38.67
C LEU A 286 -0.55 -8.15 37.52
N LEU A 287 0.12 -7.03 37.79
CA LEU A 287 0.53 -6.07 36.77
C LEU A 287 1.62 -6.63 35.87
N GLU A 288 2.64 -7.29 36.45
CA GLU A 288 3.81 -7.81 35.71
C GLU A 288 3.50 -9.04 34.87
N ASN A 289 2.51 -9.84 35.26
CA ASN A 289 2.03 -10.97 34.48
C ASN A 289 1.12 -10.56 33.31
N SER A 290 0.82 -9.27 33.15
CA SER A 290 -0.02 -8.73 32.09
C SER A 290 0.80 -7.98 31.04
N GLN A 291 0.33 -7.97 29.79
CA GLN A 291 0.91 -7.19 28.69
C GLN A 291 0.26 -5.80 28.54
N LYS A 292 -0.69 -5.45 29.41
CA LYS A 292 -1.41 -4.18 29.38
C LYS A 292 -0.58 -3.04 29.98
N ARG A 293 -0.76 -1.81 29.48
CA ARG A 293 -0.16 -0.61 30.08
C ARG A 293 -1.03 -0.04 31.18
N TYR A 294 -2.34 0.03 30.96
CA TYR A 294 -3.28 0.62 31.90
C TYR A 294 -4.12 -0.44 32.61
N PHE A 295 -4.35 -0.22 33.90
CA PHE A 295 -5.09 -1.13 34.77
C PHE A 295 -6.09 -0.36 35.63
N LEU A 296 -7.24 -0.98 35.87
CA LEU A 296 -8.25 -0.45 36.76
C LEU A 296 -8.23 -1.23 38.08
N LEU A 297 -7.66 -0.64 39.13
CA LEU A 297 -7.69 -1.20 40.47
C LEU A 297 -9.02 -0.86 41.15
N ASP A 298 -9.88 -1.86 41.34
CA ASP A 298 -11.12 -1.75 42.11
C ASP A 298 -10.88 -2.25 43.54
N THR A 299 -10.98 -1.33 44.50
CA THR A 299 -10.79 -1.63 45.93
C THR A 299 -12.08 -1.93 46.68
N GLY A 300 -13.23 -1.97 45.98
CA GLY A 300 -14.57 -2.06 46.56
C GLY A 300 -15.08 -0.74 47.17
N LEU A 301 -14.18 0.18 47.54
CA LEU A 301 -14.52 1.53 48.01
C LEU A 301 -14.31 2.58 46.93
N LYS A 302 -13.19 2.50 46.20
CA LYS A 302 -12.79 3.41 45.13
C LYS A 302 -12.10 2.65 44.00
N ARG A 303 -12.15 3.24 42.81
CA ARG A 303 -11.45 2.75 41.62
C ARG A 303 -10.29 3.67 41.26
N PHE A 304 -9.14 3.06 40.97
CA PHE A 304 -7.94 3.79 40.60
C PHE A 304 -7.44 3.33 39.24
N LEU A 305 -7.13 4.28 38.37
CA LEU A 305 -6.40 4.03 37.15
C LEU A 305 -4.89 4.00 37.45
N ILE A 306 -4.25 2.93 37.02
CA ILE A 306 -2.81 2.71 37.18
C ILE A 306 -2.18 2.69 35.79
N ASP A 307 -1.22 3.57 35.57
CA ASP A 307 -0.27 3.47 34.45
C ASP A 307 0.92 2.62 34.92
N PHE A 308 1.03 1.40 34.38
CA PHE A 308 2.06 0.44 34.77
C PHE A 308 3.46 0.95 34.44
N TRP A 309 3.65 1.68 33.34
CA TRP A 309 4.95 2.24 33.00
C TRP A 309 5.33 3.30 34.01
N LYS A 310 4.42 4.24 34.31
CA LYS A 310 4.65 5.24 35.36
C LYS A 310 4.97 4.59 36.70
N LEU A 311 4.24 3.54 37.07
CA LEU A 311 4.48 2.77 38.29
C LEU A 311 5.86 2.10 38.27
N LYS A 312 6.22 1.43 37.17
CA LYS A 312 7.51 0.73 36.99
C LYS A 312 8.70 1.69 37.04
N TYR A 313 8.61 2.85 36.39
CA TYR A 313 9.66 3.87 36.40
C TYR A 313 9.76 4.61 37.74
N SER A 314 8.65 4.82 38.44
CA SER A 314 8.65 5.51 39.74
C SER A 314 9.07 4.61 40.90
N LEU A 315 8.85 3.30 40.79
CA LEU A 315 9.22 2.31 41.80
C LEU A 315 10.57 1.69 41.47
N ASN A 316 11.64 2.39 41.85
CA ASN A 316 12.97 1.79 41.88
C ASN A 316 13.04 0.61 42.87
N GLN A 317 14.11 -0.19 42.79
CA GLN A 317 14.25 -1.41 43.59
C GLN A 317 14.13 -1.16 45.10
N LYS A 318 14.71 -0.06 45.60
CA LYS A 318 14.64 0.33 47.02
C LYS A 318 13.20 0.65 47.48
N LEU A 319 12.41 1.34 46.65
CA LEU A 319 11.01 1.64 46.95
C LEU A 319 10.13 0.39 46.84
N ARG A 320 10.40 -0.48 45.86
CA ARG A 320 9.71 -1.78 45.77
C ARG A 320 9.90 -2.59 47.04
N ASP A 321 11.12 -2.73 47.53
CA ASP A 321 11.42 -3.48 48.76
C ASP A 321 10.75 -2.84 49.99
N LEU A 322 10.75 -1.51 50.08
CA LEU A 322 10.14 -0.77 51.19
C LEU A 322 8.62 -0.99 51.31
N TYR A 323 7.93 -1.07 50.17
CA TYR A 323 6.47 -1.18 50.11
C TYR A 323 5.98 -2.61 49.86
N TYR A 324 6.85 -3.57 49.58
CA TYR A 324 6.51 -4.94 49.17
C TYR A 324 5.44 -5.60 50.05
N TYR A 325 5.65 -5.58 51.38
CA TYR A 325 4.75 -6.19 52.38
C TYR A 325 3.76 -5.20 53.03
N LYS A 326 3.69 -3.96 52.53
CA LYS A 326 2.73 -2.96 53.01
C LYS A 326 1.36 -3.21 52.38
N ASP A 327 0.32 -2.82 53.10
CA ASP A 327 -1.05 -2.93 52.62
C ASP A 327 -1.31 -1.85 51.56
N LEU A 328 -2.13 -2.18 50.56
CA LEU A 328 -2.45 -1.31 49.43
C LEU A 328 -2.88 0.09 49.88
N LYS A 329 -3.72 0.19 50.93
CA LYS A 329 -4.13 1.47 51.51
C LYS A 329 -2.95 2.38 51.83
N THR A 330 -1.93 1.82 52.50
CA THR A 330 -0.74 2.59 52.92
C THR A 330 0.05 3.07 51.70
N VAL A 331 0.15 2.24 50.66
CA VAL A 331 0.90 2.58 49.45
C VAL A 331 0.16 3.66 48.65
N ILE A 332 -1.15 3.55 48.49
CA ILE A 332 -2.00 4.55 47.82
C ILE A 332 -1.89 5.91 48.53
N GLU A 333 -1.96 5.94 49.86
CA GLU A 333 -1.82 7.17 50.66
C GLU A 333 -0.42 7.81 50.54
N ARG A 334 0.63 7.00 50.41
CA ARG A 334 2.03 7.48 50.33
C ARG A 334 2.45 7.84 48.91
N LEU A 335 1.87 7.21 47.89
CA LEU A 335 2.21 7.38 46.48
C LEU A 335 0.95 7.71 45.62
N PRO A 336 0.16 8.72 45.98
CA PRO A 336 -1.13 8.99 45.32
C PRO A 336 -1.00 9.33 43.82
N HIS A 337 0.17 9.82 43.39
CA HIS A 337 0.44 10.13 41.98
C HIS A 337 0.56 8.90 41.06
N LEU A 338 0.65 7.69 41.64
CA LEU A 338 0.66 6.40 40.92
C LEU A 338 -0.72 5.74 40.85
N PHE A 339 -1.71 6.27 41.60
CA PHE A 339 -3.07 5.74 41.68
C PHE A 339 -4.04 6.89 41.38
N MET A 340 -4.38 7.06 40.11
CA MET A 340 -5.25 8.16 39.70
C MET A 340 -6.70 7.82 40.06
N ASP A 341 -7.35 8.64 40.89
CA ASP A 341 -8.75 8.44 41.27
C ASP A 341 -9.64 8.53 40.02
N LEU A 342 -10.24 7.40 39.64
CA LEU A 342 -10.96 7.25 38.38
C LEU A 342 -12.19 8.18 38.31
N ASP A 343 -12.83 8.45 39.45
CA ASP A 343 -14.02 9.30 39.53
C ASP A 343 -13.68 10.80 39.41
N SER A 344 -12.40 11.15 39.56
CA SER A 344 -11.89 12.52 39.47
C SER A 344 -11.32 12.88 38.09
N LEU A 345 -11.25 11.93 37.17
CA LEU A 345 -10.69 12.14 35.83
C LEU A 345 -11.78 12.59 34.83
N PRO A 346 -11.43 13.46 33.86
CA PRO A 346 -12.38 13.89 32.84
C PRO A 346 -12.70 12.75 31.87
N TYR A 347 -13.97 12.59 31.52
CA TYR A 347 -14.44 11.63 30.53
C TYR A 347 -14.94 12.35 29.30
N ILE A 348 -14.64 11.78 28.14
CA ILE A 348 -15.20 12.20 26.86
C ILE A 348 -16.45 11.38 26.58
N SER A 349 -17.49 12.08 26.11
CA SER A 349 -18.75 11.47 25.70
C SER A 349 -18.58 10.72 24.38
N PRO A 350 -19.24 9.57 24.19
CA PRO A 350 -19.15 8.80 22.96
C PRO A 350 -19.54 9.54 21.68
N GLU A 351 -20.24 10.66 21.77
CA GLU A 351 -20.70 11.44 20.63
C GLU A 351 -19.61 12.39 20.08
N ALA A 352 -18.47 12.54 20.76
CA ALA A 352 -17.37 13.44 20.37
C ALA A 352 -16.26 12.76 19.52
N PHE A 353 -16.46 11.53 19.03
CA PHE A 353 -15.41 10.68 18.45
C PHE A 353 -14.83 11.06 17.08
N LYS A 354 -15.13 12.24 16.57
CA LYS A 354 -14.44 12.72 15.36
C LYS A 354 -12.97 12.96 15.69
N ILE A 355 -12.04 12.40 14.89
CA ILE A 355 -10.58 12.50 15.09
C ILE A 355 -10.15 13.96 15.36
N LYS A 356 -10.69 14.93 14.61
CA LYS A 356 -10.41 16.36 14.80
C LYS A 356 -10.86 16.87 16.18
N SER A 357 -12.04 16.49 16.64
CA SER A 357 -12.58 16.89 17.96
C SER A 357 -11.81 16.24 19.12
N LEU A 358 -11.45 14.96 18.98
CA LEU A 358 -10.64 14.27 19.98
C LEU A 358 -9.22 14.83 20.08
N LEU A 359 -8.66 15.36 18.98
CA LEU A 359 -7.35 16.00 18.99
C LEU A 359 -7.35 17.30 19.78
N GLU A 360 -8.39 18.12 19.63
CA GLU A 360 -8.53 19.37 20.39
C GLU A 360 -8.62 19.06 21.89
N GLU A 361 -9.44 18.08 22.27
CA GLU A 361 -9.52 17.53 23.63
C GLU A 361 -8.15 17.04 24.13
N LEU A 362 -7.44 16.24 23.32
CA LEU A 362 -6.12 15.69 23.65
C LEU A 362 -5.01 16.74 23.82
N LEU A 363 -5.02 17.78 22.98
CA LEU A 363 -4.06 18.89 23.05
C LEU A 363 -4.30 19.77 24.27
N SER A 364 -5.55 19.84 24.76
CA SER A 364 -5.92 20.55 25.97
C SER A 364 -5.73 19.72 27.26
N SER A 365 -5.66 18.40 27.14
CA SER A 365 -5.52 17.49 28.28
C SER A 365 -4.14 17.55 28.92
N LYS A 366 -4.11 17.49 30.27
CA LYS A 366 -2.88 17.34 31.06
C LYS A 366 -2.30 15.91 31.00
N TYR A 367 -3.09 14.95 30.51
CA TYR A 367 -2.73 13.53 30.47
C TYR A 367 -2.39 13.11 29.04
N ASP A 368 -1.47 12.15 28.89
CA ASP A 368 -1.13 11.56 27.59
C ASP A 368 -2.16 10.52 27.10
N PHE A 369 -3.37 10.58 27.65
CA PHE A 369 -4.49 9.73 27.29
C PHE A 369 -5.83 10.45 27.50
N LEU A 370 -6.87 9.92 26.88
CA LEU A 370 -8.26 10.32 27.06
C LEU A 370 -9.06 9.15 27.64
N LEU A 371 -9.98 9.43 28.55
CA LEU A 371 -10.92 8.43 29.06
C LEU A 371 -12.25 8.54 28.35
N ILE A 372 -12.71 7.39 27.88
CA ILE A 372 -14.01 7.21 27.26
C ILE A 372 -14.89 6.45 28.22
N LYS A 373 -16.12 6.92 28.42
CA LYS A 373 -17.13 6.17 29.16
C LYS A 373 -18.23 5.68 28.23
N LYS A 374 -18.34 4.36 28.06
CA LYS A 374 -19.41 3.71 27.30
C LYS A 374 -20.26 2.87 28.26
N GLY A 375 -21.30 3.49 28.81
CA GLY A 375 -22.11 2.87 29.87
C GLY A 375 -21.30 2.64 31.15
N GLN A 376 -21.07 1.37 31.51
CA GLN A 376 -20.24 0.99 32.67
C GLN A 376 -18.77 0.73 32.32
N GLU A 377 -18.45 0.65 31.03
CA GLU A 377 -17.10 0.38 30.55
C GLU A 377 -16.31 1.69 30.40
N VAL A 378 -15.03 1.63 30.80
CA VAL A 378 -14.08 2.72 30.62
C VAL A 378 -13.04 2.26 29.61
N GLN A 379 -12.80 3.07 28.59
CA GLN A 379 -11.74 2.83 27.60
C GLN A 379 -10.72 3.97 27.64
N ILE A 380 -9.49 3.65 27.24
CA ILE A 380 -8.36 4.58 27.29
C ILE A 380 -7.83 4.77 25.88
N LEU A 381 -7.87 6.01 25.40
CA LEU A 381 -7.24 6.39 24.14
C LEU A 381 -5.90 7.04 24.39
N GLU A 382 -4.83 6.43 23.93
CA GLU A 382 -3.50 7.02 24.02
C GLU A 382 -3.31 8.18 23.04
N LYS A 383 -2.55 9.18 23.48
CA LYS A 383 -2.21 10.35 22.69
C LYS A 383 -1.54 9.99 21.37
N GLN A 384 -0.58 9.07 21.42
CA GLN A 384 0.17 8.63 20.26
C GLN A 384 -0.73 7.93 19.24
N HIS A 385 -1.63 7.05 19.73
CA HIS A 385 -2.57 6.34 18.87
C HIS A 385 -3.52 7.31 18.13
N LEU A 386 -4.01 8.33 18.82
CA LEU A 386 -4.87 9.35 18.19
C LEU A 386 -4.11 10.19 17.15
N LEU A 387 -2.86 10.54 17.42
CA LEU A 387 -2.00 11.25 16.46
C LEU A 387 -1.74 10.39 15.21
N ASP A 388 -1.46 9.10 15.38
CA ASP A 388 -1.24 8.18 14.26
C ASP A 388 -2.51 8.05 13.39
N LEU A 389 -3.69 7.99 14.02
CA LEU A 389 -4.98 8.00 13.32
C LEU A 389 -5.20 9.31 12.56
N PHE A 390 -4.84 10.46 13.13
CA PHE A 390 -4.92 11.74 12.44
C PHE A 390 -3.97 11.86 11.26
N TYR A 391 -2.71 11.43 11.41
CA TYR A 391 -1.78 11.40 10.27
C TYR A 391 -2.28 10.48 9.16
N LYS A 392 -2.97 9.39 9.51
CA LYS A 392 -3.62 8.49 8.54
C LYS A 392 -4.85 9.13 7.88
N GLU A 393 -5.64 9.90 8.60
CA GLU A 393 -6.76 10.68 8.03
C GLU A 393 -6.22 11.72 7.04
N LEU A 394 -5.16 12.43 7.44
CA LEU A 394 -4.48 13.42 6.61
C LEU A 394 -3.87 12.79 5.35
N SER A 395 -3.32 11.57 5.44
CA SER A 395 -2.77 10.86 4.28
C SER A 395 -3.83 10.36 3.30
N LYS A 396 -5.05 10.05 3.77
CA LYS A 396 -6.20 9.79 2.88
C LYS A 396 -6.60 11.03 2.07
N GLU A 397 -6.61 12.22 2.68
CA GLU A 397 -6.85 13.48 1.95
C GLU A 397 -5.72 13.84 0.95
N LEU A 398 -4.53 13.25 1.11
CA LEU A 398 -3.36 13.47 0.26
C LEU A 398 -3.22 12.45 -0.89
N LEU A 399 -3.88 11.28 -0.81
CA LEU A 399 -3.79 10.21 -1.83
C LEU A 399 -4.49 10.56 -3.15
N ASP A 400 -5.42 11.50 -3.14
CA ASP A 400 -6.07 12.02 -4.35
C ASP A 400 -5.33 13.23 -4.94
N LYS A 401 -4.16 13.58 -4.40
CA LYS A 401 -3.36 14.72 -4.84
C LYS A 401 -2.00 14.28 -5.35
N ASN A 402 -1.51 14.94 -6.38
CA ASN A 402 -0.17 14.80 -6.88
C ASN A 402 0.84 15.21 -5.77
N PRO A 403 1.82 14.34 -5.44
CA PRO A 403 2.70 14.53 -4.28
C PRO A 403 3.57 15.79 -4.36
N LEU A 404 3.86 16.25 -5.58
CA LEU A 404 4.73 17.40 -5.82
C LEU A 404 3.97 18.73 -5.72
N THR A 405 2.76 18.79 -6.27
CA THR A 405 2.00 20.04 -6.43
C THR A 405 0.78 20.17 -5.52
N GLN A 406 0.35 19.07 -4.89
CA GLN A 406 -0.88 19.00 -4.09
C GLN A 406 -2.18 19.27 -4.89
N LEU A 407 -2.09 19.29 -6.22
CA LEU A 407 -3.27 19.33 -7.11
C LEU A 407 -3.92 17.95 -7.22
N PRO A 408 -5.23 17.86 -7.47
CA PRO A 408 -5.92 16.60 -7.77
C PRO A 408 -5.18 15.71 -8.79
N GLY A 409 -5.07 14.41 -8.52
CA GLY A 409 -4.40 13.43 -9.37
C GLY A 409 -5.35 12.71 -10.36
N ASN A 410 -4.83 11.72 -11.07
CA ASN A 410 -5.54 11.01 -12.16
C ASN A 410 -6.92 10.48 -11.80
N ARG A 411 -7.10 9.96 -10.59
CA ARG A 411 -8.40 9.47 -10.11
C ARG A 411 -9.44 10.59 -10.04
N ALA A 412 -9.11 11.69 -9.35
CA ALA A 412 -10.00 12.84 -9.21
C ALA A 412 -10.31 13.50 -10.57
N ILE A 413 -9.33 13.54 -11.48
CA ILE A 413 -9.54 13.98 -12.87
C ILE A 413 -10.59 13.11 -13.57
N GLY A 414 -10.44 11.78 -13.50
CA GLY A 414 -11.37 10.84 -14.11
C GLY A 414 -12.79 10.93 -13.54
N GLU A 415 -12.91 10.96 -12.20
CA GLU A 415 -14.20 11.13 -11.52
C GLU A 415 -14.88 12.45 -11.93
N LYS A 416 -14.10 13.54 -12.08
CA LYS A 416 -14.65 14.84 -12.48
C LYS A 416 -15.15 14.84 -13.93
N ILE A 417 -14.41 14.21 -14.85
CA ILE A 417 -14.83 14.04 -16.25
C ILE A 417 -16.11 13.20 -16.31
N GLU A 418 -16.20 12.12 -15.55
CA GLU A 418 -17.39 11.28 -15.49
C GLU A 418 -18.60 12.03 -14.90
N GLU A 419 -18.37 12.82 -13.84
CA GLU A 419 -19.38 13.69 -13.24
C GLU A 419 -19.94 14.69 -14.26
N LEU A 420 -19.07 15.42 -14.97
CA LEU A 420 -19.48 16.41 -15.97
C LEU A 420 -20.19 15.74 -17.16
N SER A 421 -19.70 14.59 -17.61
CA SER A 421 -20.32 13.81 -18.69
C SER A 421 -21.75 13.36 -18.33
N LYS A 422 -21.99 12.98 -17.07
CA LYS A 422 -23.32 12.57 -16.59
C LYS A 422 -24.31 13.73 -16.45
N ARG A 423 -23.83 14.95 -16.23
CA ARG A 423 -24.68 16.16 -16.14
C ARG A 423 -25.29 16.55 -17.49
N GLY A 424 -24.72 16.07 -18.60
CA GLY A 424 -25.18 16.40 -19.95
C GLY A 424 -24.92 17.86 -20.35
N GLU A 425 -23.99 18.52 -19.66
CA GLU A 425 -23.49 19.86 -19.99
C GLU A 425 -22.22 19.74 -20.84
N ASP A 426 -22.03 20.65 -21.79
CA ASP A 426 -20.77 20.74 -22.53
C ASP A 426 -19.66 21.21 -21.59
N PHE A 427 -18.51 20.52 -21.64
CA PHE A 427 -17.31 20.90 -20.93
C PHE A 427 -16.08 20.78 -21.83
N TYR A 428 -15.03 21.50 -21.48
CA TYR A 428 -13.81 21.60 -22.25
C TYR A 428 -12.66 21.05 -21.42
N VAL A 429 -11.83 20.24 -22.07
CA VAL A 429 -10.60 19.69 -21.50
C VAL A 429 -9.44 20.45 -22.11
N CYS A 430 -8.72 21.21 -21.29
CA CYS A 430 -7.50 21.88 -21.67
C CYS A 430 -6.31 21.07 -21.13
N TYR A 431 -5.41 20.69 -22.03
CA TYR A 431 -4.17 20.02 -21.69
C TYR A 431 -3.03 21.04 -21.73
N LEU A 432 -2.17 21.00 -20.72
CA LEU A 432 -1.06 21.93 -20.55
C LEU A 432 0.21 21.12 -20.26
N ASP A 433 1.27 21.44 -20.99
CA ASP A 433 2.59 20.83 -20.90
C ASP A 433 3.68 21.91 -20.85
N LEU A 434 4.87 21.58 -20.33
CA LEU A 434 6.03 22.47 -20.31
C LEU A 434 7.01 22.16 -21.45
N ASP A 435 7.09 23.07 -22.42
CA ASP A 435 7.99 22.91 -23.57
C ASP A 435 9.45 22.68 -23.16
N ASN A 436 10.05 21.60 -23.67
CA ASN A 436 11.46 21.23 -23.46
C ASN A 436 11.85 21.00 -21.99
N PHE A 437 10.92 20.60 -21.12
CA PHE A 437 11.19 20.42 -19.69
C PHE A 437 12.27 19.37 -19.38
N LYS A 438 12.37 18.29 -20.17
CA LYS A 438 13.45 17.32 -20.04
C LYS A 438 14.83 17.97 -20.24
N ALA A 439 15.01 18.75 -21.29
CA ALA A 439 16.25 19.47 -21.54
C ALA A 439 16.53 20.49 -20.42
N PHE A 440 15.49 21.10 -19.85
CA PHE A 440 15.63 21.96 -18.68
C PHE A 440 16.17 21.19 -17.47
N ASN A 441 15.66 19.99 -17.19
CA ASN A 441 16.19 19.12 -16.13
C ASN A 441 17.63 18.70 -16.38
N ASP A 442 17.99 18.41 -17.63
CA ASP A 442 19.36 18.06 -18.00
C ASP A 442 20.34 19.24 -17.76
N ALA A 443 19.91 20.48 -18.04
CA ALA A 443 20.71 21.69 -17.85
C ALA A 443 20.78 22.19 -16.38
N TYR A 444 19.66 22.18 -15.66
CA TYR A 444 19.52 22.84 -14.35
C TYR A 444 19.28 21.89 -13.17
N GLY A 445 19.11 20.59 -13.46
CA GLY A 445 18.89 19.55 -12.46
C GLY A 445 17.44 19.45 -11.99
N PHE A 446 17.08 18.24 -11.56
CA PHE A 446 15.72 17.86 -11.13
C PHE A 446 15.17 18.70 -9.98
N TYR A 447 16.02 19.20 -9.07
CA TYR A 447 15.57 20.07 -7.97
C TYR A 447 14.92 21.36 -8.50
N LEU A 448 15.53 22.01 -9.49
CA LEU A 448 14.96 23.22 -10.09
C LEU A 448 13.75 22.90 -10.97
N GLY A 449 13.75 21.74 -11.64
CA GLY A 449 12.57 21.22 -12.34
C GLY A 449 11.36 21.05 -11.42
N ASP A 450 11.56 20.43 -10.26
CA ASP A 450 10.51 20.24 -9.26
C ASP A 450 9.96 21.57 -8.74
N GLN A 451 10.81 22.58 -8.55
CA GLN A 451 10.36 23.93 -8.16
C GLN A 451 9.57 24.62 -9.27
N MET A 452 9.93 24.41 -10.53
CA MET A 452 9.19 24.92 -11.69
C MET A 452 7.78 24.30 -11.73
N ILE A 453 7.67 22.97 -11.64
CA ILE A 453 6.39 22.26 -11.61
C ILE A 453 5.53 22.73 -10.42
N LYS A 454 6.12 22.91 -9.23
CA LYS A 454 5.42 23.46 -8.06
C LYS A 454 4.86 24.85 -8.30
N LYS A 455 5.63 25.73 -8.96
CA LYS A 455 5.20 27.09 -9.30
C LYS A 455 4.03 27.07 -10.29
N VAL A 456 4.07 26.19 -11.30
CA VAL A 456 2.95 25.97 -12.23
C VAL A 456 1.71 25.51 -11.47
N GLY A 457 1.84 24.45 -10.67
CA GLY A 457 0.73 23.91 -9.89
C GLY A 457 0.09 24.94 -8.96
N LEU A 458 0.89 25.80 -8.32
CA LEU A 458 0.40 26.90 -7.50
C LEU A 458 -0.47 27.88 -8.31
N PHE A 459 0.01 28.34 -9.47
CA PHE A 459 -0.73 29.29 -10.31
C PHE A 459 -2.03 28.70 -10.83
N LEU A 460 -2.02 27.45 -11.27
CA LEU A 460 -3.24 26.77 -11.72
C LEU A 460 -4.22 26.56 -10.55
N SER A 461 -3.74 26.24 -9.35
CA SER A 461 -4.61 26.12 -8.16
C SER A 461 -5.30 27.44 -7.79
N LEU A 462 -4.66 28.58 -8.03
CA LEU A 462 -5.27 29.90 -7.80
C LEU A 462 -6.35 30.18 -8.84
N PHE A 463 -6.10 29.82 -10.10
CA PHE A 463 -7.09 29.93 -11.17
C PHE A 463 -8.35 29.09 -10.90
N GLU A 464 -8.22 27.87 -10.39
CA GLU A 464 -9.36 27.06 -9.96
C GLU A 464 -10.16 27.75 -8.85
N LYS A 465 -9.48 28.28 -7.83
CA LYS A 465 -10.10 28.91 -6.66
C LYS A 465 -10.91 30.17 -6.96
N GLU A 466 -10.62 30.85 -8.05
CA GLU A 466 -11.38 32.05 -8.47
C GLU A 466 -12.80 31.71 -8.93
N ASP A 467 -13.03 30.54 -9.55
CA ASP A 467 -14.37 30.06 -9.91
C ASP A 467 -14.46 28.52 -9.84
N PRO A 468 -14.48 27.94 -8.62
CA PRO A 468 -14.42 26.48 -8.41
C PRO A 468 -15.68 25.75 -8.88
N ASN A 469 -16.75 26.49 -9.16
CA ASN A 469 -17.99 25.93 -9.70
C ASN A 469 -17.96 25.76 -11.22
N LYS A 470 -16.90 26.23 -11.89
CA LYS A 470 -16.71 26.19 -13.34
C LYS A 470 -15.32 25.72 -13.79
N ARG A 471 -14.42 25.49 -12.83
CA ARG A 471 -13.01 25.18 -13.05
C ARG A 471 -12.61 24.01 -12.19
N PHE A 472 -11.79 23.13 -12.74
CA PHE A 472 -11.11 22.08 -12.01
C PHE A 472 -9.72 21.91 -12.59
N VAL A 473 -8.69 21.83 -11.74
CA VAL A 473 -7.32 21.62 -12.17
C VAL A 473 -6.82 20.31 -11.60
N GLY A 474 -6.15 19.52 -12.43
CA GLY A 474 -5.46 18.31 -12.02
C GLY A 474 -4.03 18.24 -12.56
N HIS A 475 -3.21 17.44 -11.90
CA HIS A 475 -1.83 17.15 -12.30
C HIS A 475 -1.68 15.65 -12.50
N ILE A 476 -1.45 15.26 -13.76
CA ILE A 476 -1.34 13.86 -14.19
C ILE A 476 -0.03 13.23 -13.69
N GLY A 477 1.08 13.91 -13.93
CA GLY A 477 2.43 13.52 -13.53
C GLY A 477 3.48 14.29 -14.35
N GLY A 478 4.72 14.39 -13.85
CA GLY A 478 5.77 15.14 -14.55
C GLY A 478 5.42 16.61 -14.77
N ASP A 479 5.41 17.02 -16.03
CA ASP A 479 5.05 18.34 -16.55
C ASP A 479 3.61 18.42 -17.12
N ASP A 480 2.83 17.33 -17.03
CA ASP A 480 1.49 17.21 -17.58
C ASP A 480 0.37 17.70 -16.63
N PHE A 481 -0.39 18.71 -17.06
CA PHE A 481 -1.55 19.22 -16.34
C PHE A 481 -2.84 19.16 -17.16
N ILE A 482 -3.97 18.97 -16.48
CA ILE A 482 -5.31 19.05 -17.06
C ILE A 482 -6.12 20.14 -16.36
N ILE A 483 -6.88 20.87 -17.16
CA ILE A 483 -7.85 21.86 -16.68
C ILE A 483 -9.19 21.55 -17.33
N LEU A 484 -10.24 21.42 -16.52
CA LEU A 484 -11.61 21.24 -16.98
C LEU A 484 -12.36 22.56 -16.80
N LEU A 485 -13.04 23.01 -17.85
CA LEU A 485 -13.83 24.24 -17.87
C LEU A 485 -15.26 23.93 -18.32
N TRP A 486 -16.26 24.47 -17.62
CA TRP A 486 -17.69 24.30 -17.98
C TRP A 486 -18.53 25.53 -17.63
N GLY A 487 -19.74 25.62 -18.19
CA GLY A 487 -20.68 26.72 -17.98
C GLY A 487 -20.96 27.56 -19.24
N GLU A 488 -21.75 28.63 -19.11
CA GLU A 488 -22.31 29.38 -20.27
C GLU A 488 -21.28 30.23 -21.06
N ASP A 489 -20.15 30.61 -20.44
CA ASP A 489 -19.18 31.55 -21.03
C ASP A 489 -17.75 30.98 -20.99
N VAL A 490 -17.57 29.79 -21.57
CA VAL A 490 -16.25 29.12 -21.59
C VAL A 490 -15.21 29.92 -22.39
N SER A 491 -15.61 30.65 -23.43
CA SER A 491 -14.69 31.49 -24.20
C SER A 491 -13.97 32.51 -23.31
N LYS A 492 -14.70 33.14 -22.38
CA LYS A 492 -14.09 34.04 -21.39
C LYS A 492 -13.17 33.30 -20.41
N LEU A 493 -13.55 32.11 -19.95
CA LEU A 493 -12.70 31.28 -19.06
C LEU A 493 -11.38 30.88 -19.75
N VAL A 494 -11.43 30.59 -21.05
CA VAL A 494 -10.23 30.30 -21.86
C VAL A 494 -9.35 31.55 -22.02
N GLU A 495 -9.93 32.73 -22.25
CA GLU A 495 -9.17 33.98 -22.29
C GLU A 495 -8.46 34.29 -20.96
N GLU A 496 -9.14 34.05 -19.84
CA GLU A 496 -8.56 34.18 -18.49
C GLU A 496 -7.42 33.18 -18.26
N LEU A 497 -7.59 31.93 -18.70
CA LEU A 497 -6.53 30.92 -18.65
C LEU A 497 -5.31 31.31 -19.50
N LEU A 498 -5.52 31.80 -20.73
CA LEU A 498 -4.43 32.25 -21.60
C LEU A 498 -3.69 33.45 -20.99
N TYR A 499 -4.42 34.37 -20.35
CA TYR A 499 -3.82 35.49 -19.62
C TYR A 499 -2.97 35.01 -18.43
N LEU A 500 -3.46 34.04 -17.66
CA LEU A 500 -2.70 33.39 -16.59
C LEU A 500 -1.41 32.75 -17.12
N ILE A 501 -1.51 31.95 -18.19
CA ILE A 501 -0.35 31.27 -18.81
C ILE A 501 0.71 32.29 -19.24
N LYS A 502 0.30 33.40 -19.85
CA LYS A 502 1.23 34.47 -20.26
C LYS A 502 1.97 35.11 -19.08
N ASN A 503 1.33 35.24 -17.93
CA ASN A 503 1.96 35.75 -16.71
C ASN A 503 2.86 34.69 -16.07
N LEU A 504 2.40 33.44 -16.03
CA LEU A 504 3.16 32.30 -15.55
C LEU A 504 4.48 32.17 -16.33
N GLN A 505 4.46 32.25 -17.66
CA GLN A 505 5.66 32.21 -18.50
C GLN A 505 6.73 33.23 -18.05
N LYS A 506 6.32 34.45 -17.68
CA LYS A 506 7.26 35.48 -17.18
C LYS A 506 7.85 35.11 -15.83
N GLU A 507 7.05 34.55 -14.93
CA GLU A 507 7.50 34.08 -13.62
C GLU A 507 8.46 32.88 -13.76
N LEU A 508 8.21 31.99 -14.72
CA LEU A 508 9.06 30.83 -14.96
C LEU A 508 10.44 31.20 -15.50
N LEU A 509 10.59 32.36 -16.15
CA LEU A 509 11.92 32.86 -16.58
C LEU A 509 12.89 33.00 -15.41
N ALA A 510 12.42 33.22 -14.18
CA ALA A 510 13.28 33.34 -13.01
C ALA A 510 14.06 32.05 -12.66
N PHE A 511 13.63 30.89 -13.17
CA PHE A 511 14.32 29.62 -12.96
C PHE A 511 15.53 29.42 -13.89
N TYR A 512 15.65 30.22 -14.94
CA TYR A 512 16.79 30.17 -15.86
C TYR A 512 17.93 31.07 -15.35
N SER A 513 19.17 30.67 -15.64
CA SER A 513 20.34 31.49 -15.31
C SER A 513 20.26 32.87 -16.00
N GLN A 514 20.97 33.87 -15.47
CA GLN A 514 21.01 35.19 -16.11
C GLN A 514 21.63 35.11 -17.51
N GLU A 515 22.70 34.33 -17.68
CA GLU A 515 23.37 34.15 -18.98
C GLU A 515 22.43 33.52 -20.02
N ASP A 516 21.66 32.50 -19.63
CA ASP A 516 20.69 31.84 -20.54
C ASP A 516 19.53 32.77 -20.92
N ARG A 517 19.07 33.59 -19.99
CA ARG A 517 18.03 34.61 -20.27
C ARG A 517 18.51 35.68 -21.23
N GLU A 518 19.73 36.17 -21.07
CA GLU A 518 20.34 37.17 -21.96
C GLU A 518 20.61 36.58 -23.35
N ARG A 519 21.01 35.30 -23.40
CA ARG A 519 21.24 34.54 -24.63
C ARG A 519 19.95 34.14 -25.35
N GLY A 520 18.83 34.05 -24.63
CA GLY A 520 17.51 33.68 -25.17
C GLY A 520 17.33 32.18 -25.43
N TYR A 521 18.29 31.34 -25.05
CA TYR A 521 18.21 29.88 -25.08
C TYR A 521 19.19 29.28 -24.07
N PHE A 522 18.90 28.05 -23.64
CA PHE A 522 19.77 27.21 -22.83
C PHE A 522 20.16 25.94 -23.62
N VAL A 523 21.23 25.26 -23.21
CA VAL A 523 21.67 23.99 -23.82
C VAL A 523 21.53 22.91 -22.76
N GLY A 524 20.58 21.99 -23.00
CA GLY A 524 20.35 20.79 -22.18
C GLY A 524 21.27 19.65 -22.52
#